data_AF-A0AAW2YTW6-F1
#
_entry.id   AF-A0AAW2YTW6-F1
#
_cell.length_a   1.000
_cell.length_b   1.000
_cell.length_c   1.000
_cell.angle_alpha   90.00
_cell.angle_beta   90.00
_cell.angle_gamma   90.00
#
_symmetry.space_group_name_H-M   'P 1'
#
loop_
_entity.id
_entity.type
_entity.pdbx_description
1 polymer ?
#
loop_
_entity_poly.entity_id
_entity_poly.type
_entity_poly.pdbx_seq_one_letter_code
_entity_poly.pdbx_strand_id
1 'polypeptide(L)'
;ACAKRIKEAPRDLDNINNVFNQSLYEDIVEIFNVEAVRSILSGRYSNNLRVPDGGVLLMDRLGHLDPYEAASRANKLDFLLASYPTVGIHVPLSTQLKYAVADCSGWRCEREKWKVLACQNLKMIFFVVSLGDFDLVSRENGQNRFVDSVNFFGELSANPLLQSIPILLIFNKIDVFREKLNYKKFSDYVVEYKGRNDYHYITNYIKMKFLKGENTINHIFASTLDSGDVQAITSIAEAYFKNQPS
;
A
#
# COMPACT_ATOMS: atom_id res chain seq x y z
N ALA A 1 -1.72 13.14 18.96
CA ALA A 1 -2.77 13.03 17.92
C ALA A 1 -2.72 11.70 17.17
N CYS A 2 -1.58 11.32 16.57
CA CYS A 2 -1.37 10.05 15.84
C CYS A 2 -1.77 8.80 16.65
N ALA A 3 -1.22 8.65 17.85
CA ALA A 3 -1.49 7.51 18.75
C ALA A 3 -2.93 7.44 19.30
N LYS A 4 -3.72 8.53 19.20
CA LYS A 4 -5.10 8.58 19.70
C LYS A 4 -6.06 7.95 18.66
N ARG A 5 -5.95 8.35 17.39
CA ARG A 5 -6.71 7.76 16.26
C ARG A 5 -6.43 6.27 16.04
N ILE A 6 -5.21 5.83 16.34
CA ILE A 6 -4.76 4.44 16.21
C ILE A 6 -5.45 3.49 17.21
N LYS A 7 -5.85 3.97 18.39
CA LYS A 7 -6.39 3.14 19.48
C LYS A 7 -7.91 2.98 19.46
N GLU A 8 -8.61 3.74 18.61
CA GLU A 8 -10.07 3.89 18.62
C GLU A 8 -10.81 2.90 17.70
N ALA A 9 -10.12 1.99 17.00
CA ALA A 9 -10.80 0.92 16.27
C ALA A 9 -11.53 -0.01 17.27
N PRO A 10 -12.85 -0.25 17.12
CA PRO A 10 -13.58 -1.16 17.99
C PRO A 10 -12.95 -2.55 17.89
N ARG A 11 -12.37 -3.03 18.99
CA ARG A 11 -11.80 -4.38 19.10
C ARG A 11 -12.77 -5.39 19.71
N ASP A 12 -13.99 -4.94 19.99
CA ASP A 12 -15.00 -5.72 20.68
C ASP A 12 -15.93 -6.40 19.66
N LEU A 13 -15.68 -7.68 19.40
CA LEU A 13 -16.40 -8.49 18.41
C LEU A 13 -17.89 -8.65 18.75
N ASP A 14 -18.24 -8.68 20.05
CA ASP A 14 -19.62 -8.79 20.51
C ASP A 14 -20.41 -7.50 20.20
N ASN A 15 -19.73 -6.35 20.17
CA ASN A 15 -20.33 -5.09 19.77
C ASN A 15 -20.46 -4.97 18.24
N ILE A 16 -19.55 -5.60 17.48
CA ILE A 16 -19.59 -5.58 16.01
C ILE A 16 -20.82 -6.31 15.47
N ASN A 17 -21.18 -7.49 16.01
CA ASN A 17 -22.37 -8.22 15.57
C ASN A 17 -23.69 -7.49 15.93
N ASN A 18 -23.69 -6.70 17.00
CA ASN A 18 -24.83 -5.86 17.35
C ASN A 18 -24.96 -4.63 16.44
N VAL A 19 -23.84 -4.10 15.93
CA VAL A 19 -23.81 -2.94 15.03
C VAL A 19 -24.02 -3.35 13.56
N PHE A 20 -23.41 -4.44 13.11
CA PHE A 20 -23.48 -4.96 11.75
C PHE A 20 -24.55 -6.05 11.64
N ASN A 21 -25.81 -5.64 11.76
CA ASN A 21 -26.97 -6.53 11.67
C ASN A 21 -27.51 -6.65 10.23
N GLN A 22 -28.48 -7.55 10.02
CA GLN A 22 -29.11 -7.82 8.73
C GLN A 22 -29.66 -6.56 8.06
N SER A 23 -30.35 -5.70 8.82
CA SER A 23 -30.94 -4.47 8.28
C SER A 23 -29.86 -3.53 7.74
N LEU A 24 -28.78 -3.31 8.49
CA LEU A 24 -27.69 -2.46 8.03
C LEU A 24 -26.99 -3.05 6.80
N TYR A 25 -26.84 -4.37 6.73
CA TYR A 25 -26.29 -5.02 5.55
C TYR A 25 -27.17 -4.78 4.32
N GLU A 26 -28.48 -4.98 4.44
CA GLU A 26 -29.45 -4.77 3.34
C GLU A 26 -29.40 -3.32 2.86
N ASP A 27 -29.41 -2.36 3.79
CA ASP A 27 -29.28 -0.93 3.48
C ASP A 27 -27.97 -0.62 2.74
N ILE A 28 -26.85 -1.19 3.18
CA ILE A 28 -25.55 -1.00 2.54
C ILE A 28 -25.56 -1.54 1.10
N VAL A 29 -26.10 -2.74 0.89
CA VAL A 29 -26.17 -3.38 -0.43
C VAL A 29 -27.11 -2.60 -1.35
N GLU A 30 -28.25 -2.14 -0.85
CA GLU A 30 -29.20 -1.32 -1.62
C GLU A 30 -28.55 0.00 -2.06
N ILE A 31 -27.97 0.75 -1.12
CA ILE A 31 -27.29 2.03 -1.42
C ILE A 31 -26.14 1.83 -2.40
N PHE A 32 -25.33 0.78 -2.22
CA PHE A 32 -24.20 0.50 -3.08
C PHE A 32 -24.63 0.12 -4.50
N ASN A 33 -25.80 -0.48 -4.69
CA ASN A 33 -26.31 -0.85 -6.02
C ASN A 33 -26.96 0.31 -6.78
N VAL A 34 -27.15 1.48 -6.16
CA VAL A 34 -27.59 2.69 -6.87
C VAL A 34 -26.54 3.10 -7.90
N GLU A 35 -26.93 3.23 -9.17
CA GLU A 35 -26.02 3.53 -10.29
C GLU A 35 -25.19 4.79 -10.05
N ALA A 36 -25.80 5.86 -9.51
CA ALA A 36 -25.10 7.09 -9.18
C ALA A 36 -24.01 6.86 -8.11
N VAL A 37 -24.29 6.04 -7.10
CA VAL A 37 -23.32 5.69 -6.04
C VAL A 37 -22.16 4.90 -6.63
N ARG A 38 -22.44 3.85 -7.42
CA ARG A 38 -21.40 3.07 -8.12
C ARG A 38 -20.54 3.95 -9.01
N SER A 39 -21.16 4.83 -9.80
CA SER A 39 -20.44 5.75 -10.68
C SER A 39 -19.54 6.72 -9.91
N ILE A 40 -19.94 7.14 -8.70
CA ILE A 40 -19.12 8.02 -7.86
C ILE A 40 -17.96 7.24 -7.22
N LEU A 41 -18.22 6.04 -6.71
CA LEU A 41 -17.23 5.21 -6.01
C LEU A 41 -16.20 4.57 -6.95
N SER A 42 -16.60 4.17 -8.15
CA SER A 42 -15.72 3.61 -9.18
C SER A 42 -15.15 4.69 -10.11
N GLY A 43 -15.70 5.90 -10.07
CA GLY A 43 -15.33 6.98 -10.97
C GLY A 43 -14.18 7.84 -10.48
N ARG A 44 -13.93 8.92 -11.23
CA ARG A 44 -12.82 9.86 -11.00
C ARG A 44 -12.91 10.61 -9.65
N TYR A 45 -14.08 10.65 -9.04
CA TYR A 45 -14.37 11.33 -7.78
C TYR A 45 -14.06 10.47 -6.54
N SER A 46 -13.80 9.17 -6.71
CA SER A 46 -13.47 8.24 -5.63
C SER A 46 -12.30 8.72 -4.75
N ASN A 47 -11.30 9.35 -5.35
CA ASN A 47 -10.15 9.93 -4.65
C ASN A 47 -10.52 11.08 -3.71
N ASN A 48 -11.56 11.87 -4.06
CA ASN A 48 -12.05 12.96 -3.20
C ASN A 48 -12.77 12.40 -1.97
N LEU A 49 -13.46 11.26 -2.15
CA LEU A 49 -14.15 10.53 -1.08
C LEU A 49 -13.20 9.63 -0.27
N ARG A 50 -11.98 9.42 -0.76
CA ARG A 50 -10.95 8.57 -0.14
C ARG A 50 -11.43 7.14 0.08
N VAL A 51 -12.13 6.61 -0.93
CA VAL A 51 -12.53 5.20 -0.98
C VAL A 51 -11.26 4.34 -0.97
N PRO A 52 -11.16 3.29 -0.12
CA PRO A 52 -10.05 2.34 -0.17
C PRO A 52 -9.99 1.63 -1.54
N ASP A 53 -8.79 1.29 -2.02
CA ASP A 53 -8.62 0.74 -3.39
C ASP A 53 -9.43 -0.55 -3.60
N GLY A 54 -9.47 -1.43 -2.59
CA GLY A 54 -10.25 -2.66 -2.62
C GLY A 54 -11.72 -2.47 -2.25
N GLY A 55 -12.15 -1.25 -1.91
CA GLY A 55 -13.47 -0.98 -1.34
C GLY A 55 -14.61 -1.34 -2.27
N VAL A 56 -14.56 -0.92 -3.54
CA VAL A 56 -15.61 -1.24 -4.52
C VAL A 56 -15.70 -2.75 -4.75
N LEU A 57 -14.56 -3.41 -4.97
CA LEU A 57 -14.53 -4.85 -5.20
C LEU A 57 -14.99 -5.65 -3.97
N LEU A 58 -14.66 -5.18 -2.77
CA LEU A 58 -15.16 -5.77 -1.53
C LEU A 58 -16.67 -5.61 -1.41
N MET A 59 -17.22 -4.45 -1.76
CA MET A 59 -18.67 -4.20 -1.73
C MET A 59 -19.42 -5.01 -2.79
N ASP A 60 -18.86 -5.18 -3.98
CA ASP A 60 -19.39 -6.09 -5.01
C ASP A 60 -19.45 -7.53 -4.48
N ARG A 61 -18.43 -7.96 -3.73
CA ARG A 61 -18.42 -9.29 -3.10
C ARG A 61 -19.43 -9.38 -1.95
N LEU A 62 -19.55 -8.34 -1.12
CA LEU A 62 -20.52 -8.29 -0.03
C LEU A 62 -21.95 -8.48 -0.54
N GLY A 63 -22.32 -7.89 -1.69
CA GLY A 63 -23.64 -8.05 -2.30
C GLY A 63 -24.01 -9.50 -2.71
N HIS A 64 -23.05 -10.43 -2.63
CA HIS A 64 -23.26 -11.85 -2.93
C HIS A 64 -23.10 -12.77 -1.71
N LEU A 65 -22.87 -12.22 -0.52
CA LEU A 65 -22.67 -12.96 0.73
C LEU A 65 -23.86 -12.81 1.66
N ASP A 66 -24.47 -13.91 2.10
CA ASP A 66 -25.45 -13.88 3.20
C ASP A 66 -24.77 -13.26 4.45
N PRO A 67 -25.37 -12.27 5.14
CA PRO A 67 -24.74 -11.60 6.30
C PRO A 67 -24.37 -12.55 7.44
N TYR A 68 -25.15 -13.62 7.62
CA TYR A 68 -24.88 -14.65 8.63
C TYR A 68 -23.80 -15.64 8.18
N GLU A 69 -23.49 -15.69 6.88
CA GLU A 69 -22.42 -16.53 6.32
C GLU A 69 -21.24 -15.71 5.77
N ALA A 70 -21.28 -14.38 5.79
CA ALA A 70 -20.24 -13.53 5.19
C ALA A 70 -18.89 -13.76 5.87
N ALA A 71 -18.88 -13.94 7.19
CA ALA A 71 -17.69 -14.28 7.95
C ALA A 71 -17.18 -15.71 7.65
N SER A 72 -18.08 -16.68 7.46
CA SER A 72 -17.70 -18.08 7.20
C SER A 72 -17.30 -18.32 5.74
N ARG A 73 -17.76 -17.46 4.81
CA ARG A 73 -17.44 -17.49 3.38
C ARG A 73 -16.32 -16.54 2.97
N ALA A 74 -15.78 -15.75 3.92
CA ALA A 74 -14.64 -14.89 3.67
C ALA A 74 -13.45 -15.71 3.15
N ASN A 75 -12.87 -15.27 2.04
CA ASN A 75 -11.74 -15.94 1.41
C ASN A 75 -10.49 -15.06 1.43
N LYS A 76 -9.37 -15.62 0.96
CA LYS A 76 -8.08 -14.92 0.94
C LYS A 76 -8.15 -13.53 0.27
N LEU A 77 -8.95 -13.37 -0.77
CA LEU A 77 -9.10 -12.08 -1.45
C LEU A 77 -9.78 -11.05 -0.55
N ASP A 78 -10.76 -11.42 0.24
CA ASP A 78 -11.44 -10.51 1.17
C ASP A 78 -10.46 -9.92 2.19
N PHE A 79 -9.55 -10.75 2.72
CA PHE A 79 -8.47 -10.29 3.61
C PHE A 79 -7.47 -9.37 2.90
N LEU A 80 -7.20 -9.57 1.61
CA LEU A 80 -6.30 -8.73 0.83
C LEU A 80 -6.93 -7.38 0.46
N LEU A 81 -8.25 -7.34 0.27
CA LEU A 81 -8.99 -6.11 -0.07
C LEU A 81 -9.31 -5.27 1.17
N ALA A 82 -9.41 -5.90 2.33
CA ALA A 82 -9.64 -5.22 3.59
C ALA A 82 -8.44 -4.35 3.97
N SER A 83 -8.62 -3.03 3.94
CA SER A 83 -7.56 -2.08 4.28
C SER A 83 -7.59 -1.76 5.78
N TYR A 84 -6.66 -2.37 6.52
CA TYR A 84 -6.43 -2.04 7.93
C TYR A 84 -5.05 -1.42 8.13
N PRO A 85 -4.95 -0.24 8.77
CA PRO A 85 -3.66 0.39 9.00
C PRO A 85 -2.86 -0.40 10.06
N THR A 86 -1.69 -0.90 9.66
CA THR A 86 -0.71 -1.49 10.58
C THR A 86 -0.22 -0.43 11.58
N VAL A 87 -0.02 -0.82 12.84
CA VAL A 87 0.45 0.05 13.92
C VAL A 87 1.67 -0.58 14.57
N GLY A 88 2.80 0.11 14.57
CA GLY A 88 4.06 -0.46 15.03
C GLY A 88 4.70 -1.38 14.00
N ILE A 89 5.39 -2.40 14.50
CA ILE A 89 6.12 -3.39 13.70
C ILE A 89 5.53 -4.76 14.02
N HIS A 90 5.11 -5.47 12.98
CA HIS A 90 4.54 -6.80 13.07
C HIS A 90 5.47 -7.80 12.40
N VAL A 91 5.93 -8.80 13.15
CA VAL A 91 6.71 -9.91 12.62
C VAL A 91 5.85 -11.16 12.74
N PRO A 92 5.31 -11.70 11.63
CA PRO A 92 4.57 -12.95 11.67
C PRO A 92 5.51 -14.05 12.16
N LEU A 93 5.14 -14.70 13.26
CA LEU A 93 5.83 -15.88 13.74
C LEU A 93 5.49 -17.04 12.81
N SER A 94 6.42 -17.39 11.90
CA SER A 94 6.34 -18.62 11.12
C SER A 94 7.60 -19.45 11.35
N THR A 95 7.41 -20.65 11.87
CA THR A 95 8.49 -21.63 12.07
C THR A 95 8.92 -22.30 10.77
N GLN A 96 8.20 -22.08 9.67
CA GLN A 96 8.44 -22.70 8.37
C GLN A 96 9.22 -21.80 7.40
N LEU A 97 9.39 -20.51 7.72
CA LEU A 97 10.08 -19.57 6.85
C LEU A 97 11.55 -19.43 7.26
N LYS A 98 12.45 -19.52 6.28
CA LYS A 98 13.89 -19.28 6.46
C LYS A 98 14.19 -17.83 6.89
N TYR A 99 13.31 -16.89 6.52
CA TYR A 99 13.42 -15.48 6.84
C TYR A 99 12.13 -14.99 7.49
N ALA A 100 12.26 -14.16 8.52
CA ALA A 100 11.15 -13.41 9.08
C ALA A 100 10.96 -12.11 8.29
N VAL A 101 9.70 -11.76 8.01
CA VAL A 101 9.34 -10.48 7.37
C VAL A 101 8.77 -9.57 8.45
N ALA A 102 9.31 -8.36 8.59
CA ALA A 102 8.76 -7.35 9.48
C ALA A 102 7.89 -6.38 8.68
N ASP A 103 6.56 -6.43 8.87
CA ASP A 103 5.65 -5.40 8.37
C ASP A 103 5.73 -4.17 9.28
N CYS A 104 5.99 -3.02 8.66
CA CYS A 104 6.25 -1.78 9.37
C CYS A 104 5.17 -0.76 9.01
N SER A 105 4.55 -0.16 10.02
CA SER A 105 3.57 0.89 9.81
C SER A 105 4.14 2.04 8.98
N GLY A 106 3.49 2.38 7.85
CA GLY A 106 3.90 3.47 6.96
C GLY A 106 3.67 4.89 7.49
N TRP A 107 3.04 5.01 8.67
CA TRP A 107 2.73 6.29 9.31
C TRP A 107 4.00 7.03 9.70
N ARG A 108 4.05 8.34 9.44
CA ARG A 108 5.25 9.16 9.72
C ARG A 108 5.65 9.07 11.19
N CYS A 109 4.67 9.10 12.09
CA CYS A 109 4.90 9.03 13.53
C CYS A 109 5.50 7.70 14.02
N GLU A 110 5.46 6.64 13.21
CA GLU A 110 5.94 5.30 13.56
C GLU A 110 7.32 4.99 12.96
N ARG A 111 7.81 5.81 12.02
CA ARG A 111 9.08 5.59 11.29
C ARG A 111 10.32 5.59 12.18
N GLU A 112 10.29 6.30 13.31
CA GLU A 112 11.39 6.26 14.29
C GLU A 112 11.62 4.85 14.84
N LYS A 113 10.57 4.01 14.92
CA LYS A 113 10.69 2.62 15.37
C LYS A 113 11.47 1.76 14.38
N TRP A 114 11.51 2.14 13.10
CA TRP A 114 12.22 1.38 12.07
C TRP A 114 13.73 1.41 12.28
N LYS A 115 14.27 2.45 12.95
CA LYS A 115 15.68 2.50 13.34
C LYS A 115 16.06 1.35 14.27
N VAL A 116 15.11 0.84 15.06
CA VAL A 116 15.33 -0.34 15.92
C VAL A 116 15.58 -1.59 15.07
N LEU A 117 14.93 -1.71 13.90
CA LEU A 117 15.12 -2.84 12.98
C LEU A 117 16.49 -2.82 12.30
N ALA A 118 17.05 -1.63 12.07
CA ALA A 118 18.41 -1.50 11.55
C ALA A 118 19.44 -2.24 12.43
N CYS A 119 19.18 -2.29 13.75
CA CYS A 119 20.04 -2.97 14.72
C CYS A 119 19.80 -4.49 14.82
N GLN A 120 18.87 -5.08 14.06
CA GLN A 120 18.44 -6.48 14.18
C GLN A 120 18.91 -7.37 13.01
N ASN A 121 20.10 -7.12 12.44
CA ASN A 121 20.67 -7.92 11.34
C ASN A 121 19.74 -7.98 10.10
N LEU A 122 19.19 -6.83 9.71
CA LEU A 122 18.31 -6.70 8.56
C LEU A 122 19.03 -7.12 7.28
N LYS A 123 18.42 -8.04 6.51
CA LYS A 123 19.04 -8.59 5.30
C LYS A 123 18.68 -7.81 4.03
N MET A 124 17.49 -7.23 3.97
CA MET A 124 16.99 -6.47 2.84
C MET A 124 15.82 -5.59 3.26
N ILE A 125 15.67 -4.44 2.60
CA ILE A 125 14.50 -3.56 2.73
C ILE A 125 13.65 -3.69 1.47
N PHE A 126 12.37 -4.00 1.63
CA PHE A 126 11.37 -3.88 0.58
C PHE A 126 10.72 -2.50 0.69
N PHE A 127 11.08 -1.58 -0.19
CA PHE A 127 10.53 -0.22 -0.17
C PHE A 127 9.41 -0.09 -1.20
N VAL A 128 8.17 -0.07 -0.72
CA VAL A 128 6.97 -0.06 -1.55
C VAL A 128 6.47 1.37 -1.76
N VAL A 129 6.26 1.75 -3.02
CA VAL A 129 5.76 3.06 -3.44
C VAL A 129 4.44 2.85 -4.18
N SER A 130 3.35 3.44 -3.69
CA SER A 130 2.07 3.43 -4.42
C SER A 130 2.08 4.47 -5.54
N LEU A 131 2.19 4.04 -6.79
CA LEU A 131 2.10 4.96 -7.94
C LEU A 131 0.68 5.45 -8.17
N GLY A 132 -0.32 4.62 -7.89
CA GLY A 132 -1.74 5.00 -7.98
C GLY A 132 -2.15 6.15 -7.05
N ASP A 133 -1.32 6.48 -6.05
CA ASP A 133 -1.59 7.54 -5.06
C ASP A 133 -1.01 8.91 -5.47
N PHE A 134 -0.47 9.08 -6.68
CA PHE A 134 0.23 10.31 -7.09
C PHE A 134 -0.63 11.58 -7.04
N ASP A 135 -1.95 11.45 -7.05
CA ASP A 135 -2.91 12.54 -7.01
C ASP A 135 -3.53 12.76 -5.62
N LEU A 136 -3.03 12.04 -4.61
CA LEU A 136 -3.53 12.10 -3.23
C LEU A 136 -2.58 12.87 -2.31
N VAL A 137 -3.16 13.44 -1.26
CA VAL A 137 -2.42 14.06 -0.16
C VAL A 137 -2.42 13.19 1.10
N SER A 138 -1.33 13.23 1.84
CA SER A 138 -1.16 12.58 3.12
C SER A 138 -2.04 13.23 4.18
N ARG A 139 -2.64 12.39 5.04
CA ARG A 139 -3.49 12.86 6.15
C ARG A 139 -2.68 13.43 7.31
N GLU A 140 -1.37 13.16 7.35
CA GLU A 140 -0.52 13.53 8.48
C GLU A 140 0.05 14.95 8.34
N ASN A 141 0.37 15.37 7.11
CA ASN A 141 1.07 16.62 6.83
C ASN A 141 0.49 17.41 5.63
N GLY A 142 -0.52 16.87 4.94
CA GLY A 142 -1.11 17.50 3.76
C GLY A 142 -0.22 17.52 2.50
N GLN A 143 0.97 16.91 2.53
CA GLN A 143 1.86 16.82 1.37
C GLN A 143 1.36 15.77 0.38
N ASN A 144 1.73 15.91 -0.89
CA ASN A 144 1.45 14.90 -1.91
C ASN A 144 2.09 13.55 -1.51
N ARG A 145 1.36 12.44 -1.61
CA ARG A 145 1.82 11.12 -1.16
C ARG A 145 3.04 10.61 -1.94
N PHE A 146 3.07 10.82 -3.26
CA PHE A 146 4.21 10.41 -4.08
C PHE A 146 5.47 11.21 -3.71
N VAL A 147 5.33 12.53 -3.53
CA VAL A 147 6.44 13.40 -3.08
C VAL A 147 6.92 13.00 -1.69
N ASP A 148 6.00 12.67 -0.77
CA ASP A 148 6.31 12.14 0.55
C ASP A 148 7.14 10.86 0.49
N SER A 149 6.81 9.93 -0.42
CA SER A 149 7.59 8.71 -0.66
C SER A 149 8.99 8.99 -1.21
N VAL A 150 9.13 9.94 -2.14
CA VAL A 150 10.43 10.35 -2.68
C VAL A 150 11.33 10.91 -1.57
N ASN A 151 10.80 11.84 -0.77
CA ASN A 151 11.54 12.45 0.34
C ASN A 151 11.96 11.40 1.37
N PHE A 152 11.02 10.53 1.75
CA PHE A 152 11.30 9.48 2.71
C PHE A 152 12.34 8.47 2.22
N PHE A 153 12.30 8.13 0.94
CA PHE A 153 13.33 7.28 0.34
C PHE A 153 14.71 7.93 0.42
N GLY A 154 14.81 9.23 0.14
CA GLY A 154 16.05 10.00 0.28
C GLY A 154 16.60 9.96 1.71
N GLU A 155 15.74 10.19 2.71
CA GLU A 155 16.10 10.08 4.13
C GLU A 155 16.57 8.67 4.51
N LEU A 156 15.89 7.64 3.99
CA LEU A 156 16.20 6.23 4.28
C LEU A 156 17.52 5.80 3.64
N SER A 157 17.76 6.15 2.38
CA SER A 157 19.00 5.79 1.67
C SER A 157 20.21 6.57 2.17
N ALA A 158 20.02 7.80 2.64
CA ALA A 158 21.08 8.61 3.27
C ALA A 158 21.38 8.22 4.73
N ASN A 159 20.58 7.34 5.33
CA ASN A 159 20.78 6.93 6.72
C ASN A 159 22.01 6.01 6.84
N PRO A 160 23.06 6.38 7.60
CA PRO A 160 24.27 5.58 7.72
C PRO A 160 24.03 4.16 8.27
N LEU A 161 22.99 3.97 9.09
CA LEU A 161 22.64 2.66 9.65
C LEU A 161 22.03 1.72 8.60
N LEU A 162 21.51 2.25 7.50
CA LEU A 162 20.82 1.51 6.44
C LEU A 162 21.60 1.49 5.12
N GLN A 163 22.69 2.25 5.02
CA GLN A 163 23.45 2.42 3.78
C GLN A 163 24.02 1.10 3.25
N SER A 164 24.39 0.15 4.11
CA SER A 164 24.88 -1.16 3.70
C SER A 164 23.77 -2.19 3.43
N ILE A 165 22.52 -1.85 3.76
CA ILE A 165 21.39 -2.77 3.60
C ILE A 165 20.81 -2.58 2.21
N PRO A 166 20.69 -3.65 1.41
CA PRO A 166 20.15 -3.58 0.06
C PRO A 166 18.66 -3.21 0.08
N ILE A 167 18.26 -2.36 -0.85
CA ILE A 167 16.86 -1.98 -1.04
C ILE A 167 16.33 -2.56 -2.36
N LEU A 168 15.23 -3.31 -2.27
CA LEU A 168 14.39 -3.65 -3.41
C LEU A 168 13.22 -2.66 -3.50
N LEU A 169 13.21 -1.85 -4.57
CA LEU A 169 12.13 -0.91 -4.84
C LEU A 169 10.94 -1.61 -5.50
N ILE A 170 9.74 -1.38 -4.97
CA ILE A 170 8.49 -1.92 -5.53
C ILE A 170 7.57 -0.74 -5.84
N PHE A 171 7.40 -0.43 -7.12
CA PHE A 171 6.45 0.56 -7.61
C PHE A 171 5.09 -0.11 -7.81
N ASN A 172 4.27 -0.10 -6.77
CA ASN A 172 2.99 -0.77 -6.69
C ASN A 172 1.85 0.06 -7.33
N LYS A 173 0.71 -0.60 -7.58
CA LYS A 173 -0.52 -0.06 -8.17
C LYS A 173 -0.30 0.56 -9.55
N ILE A 174 0.51 -0.10 -10.39
CA ILE A 174 0.81 0.43 -11.72
C ILE A 174 -0.39 0.38 -12.68
N ASP A 175 -1.26 -0.59 -12.47
CA ASP A 175 -2.60 -0.70 -13.06
C ASP A 175 -3.40 0.59 -12.81
N VAL A 176 -3.58 0.97 -11.54
CA VAL A 176 -4.30 2.19 -11.15
C VAL A 176 -3.60 3.44 -11.68
N PHE A 177 -2.27 3.46 -11.64
CA PHE A 177 -1.48 4.57 -12.16
C PHE A 177 -1.72 4.80 -13.66
N ARG A 178 -1.61 3.74 -14.48
CA ARG A 178 -1.84 3.81 -15.93
C ARG A 178 -3.24 4.30 -16.27
N GLU A 179 -4.25 3.78 -15.56
CA GLU A 179 -5.63 4.19 -15.78
C GLU A 179 -5.82 5.69 -15.49
N LYS A 180 -5.31 6.17 -14.35
CA LYS A 180 -5.40 7.57 -13.93
C LYS A 180 -4.71 8.53 -14.90
N LEU A 181 -3.60 8.14 -15.53
CA LEU A 181 -2.90 9.00 -16.50
C LEU A 181 -3.75 9.37 -17.72
N ASN A 182 -4.81 8.61 -18.03
CA ASN A 182 -5.73 8.93 -19.11
C ASN A 182 -6.60 10.17 -18.84
N TYR A 183 -6.77 10.55 -17.57
CA TYR A 183 -7.65 11.65 -17.18
C TYR A 183 -7.09 12.60 -16.11
N LYS A 184 -5.90 12.30 -15.56
CA LYS A 184 -5.15 13.16 -14.65
C LYS A 184 -3.74 13.36 -15.18
N LYS A 185 -3.28 14.61 -15.21
CA LYS A 185 -1.91 14.90 -15.61
C LYS A 185 -0.99 14.81 -14.41
N PHE A 186 0.10 14.06 -14.53
CA PHE A 186 1.06 13.88 -13.45
C PHE A 186 1.71 15.21 -13.01
N SER A 187 1.95 16.12 -13.96
CA SER A 187 2.50 17.46 -13.71
C SER A 187 1.63 18.34 -12.81
N ASP A 188 0.33 18.08 -12.73
CA ASP A 188 -0.60 18.88 -11.92
C ASP A 188 -0.43 18.58 -10.43
N TYR A 189 0.12 17.40 -10.09
CA TYR A 189 0.30 16.94 -8.72
C TYR A 189 1.77 16.89 -8.30
N VAL A 190 2.68 16.69 -9.25
CA VAL A 190 4.13 16.65 -9.02
C VAL A 190 4.77 17.81 -9.78
N VAL A 191 4.83 18.98 -9.13
CA VAL A 191 5.21 20.27 -9.75
C VAL A 191 6.60 20.26 -10.38
N GLU A 192 7.53 19.48 -9.82
CA GLU A 192 8.89 19.32 -10.36
C GLU A 192 8.93 18.58 -11.71
N TYR A 193 7.89 17.81 -12.05
CA TYR A 193 7.83 17.08 -13.30
C TYR A 193 7.44 18.01 -14.46
N LYS A 194 8.36 18.21 -15.40
CA LYS A 194 8.16 19.03 -16.61
C LYS A 194 8.06 18.21 -17.91
N GLY A 195 7.97 16.88 -17.78
CA GLY A 195 7.89 15.98 -18.94
C GLY A 195 6.47 15.85 -19.51
N ARG A 196 6.34 14.99 -20.52
CA ARG A 196 5.05 14.68 -21.15
C ARG A 196 4.17 13.84 -20.21
N ASN A 197 2.85 13.98 -20.29
CA ASN A 197 1.94 13.10 -19.56
C ASN A 197 1.82 11.72 -20.24
N ASP A 198 2.95 11.04 -20.39
CA ASP A 198 3.09 9.74 -21.01
C ASP A 198 3.68 8.76 -20.00
N TYR A 199 3.13 7.55 -19.98
CA TYR A 199 3.49 6.52 -19.02
C TYR A 199 5.00 6.20 -19.03
N HIS A 200 5.64 6.10 -20.20
CA HIS A 200 7.06 5.80 -20.30
C HIS A 200 7.93 6.98 -19.81
N TYR A 201 7.57 8.21 -20.18
CA TYR A 201 8.30 9.39 -19.72
C TYR A 201 8.18 9.59 -18.20
N ILE A 202 7.00 9.36 -17.63
CA ILE A 202 6.79 9.52 -16.19
C ILE A 202 7.48 8.40 -15.40
N THR A 203 7.34 7.14 -15.83
CA THR A 203 8.02 6.03 -15.13
C THR A 203 9.54 6.16 -15.18
N ASN A 204 10.12 6.68 -16.27
CA ASN A 204 11.55 7.00 -16.32
C ASN A 204 11.93 8.11 -15.33
N TYR A 205 11.13 9.17 -15.22
CA TYR A 205 11.34 10.20 -14.21
C TYR A 205 11.25 9.64 -12.78
N ILE A 206 10.26 8.79 -12.49
CA ILE A 206 10.09 8.12 -11.20
C ILE A 206 11.35 7.31 -10.88
N LYS A 207 11.80 6.44 -11.80
CA LYS A 207 13.05 5.70 -11.65
C LYS A 207 14.20 6.62 -11.29
N MET A 208 14.35 7.76 -11.98
CA MET A 208 15.45 8.68 -11.71
C MET A 208 15.36 9.41 -10.38
N LYS A 209 14.18 9.49 -9.75
CA LYS A 209 14.04 10.02 -8.40
C LYS A 209 14.45 9.01 -7.32
N PHE A 210 14.16 7.72 -7.53
CA PHE A 210 14.44 6.66 -6.54
C PHE A 210 15.78 5.94 -6.77
N LEU A 211 16.31 5.87 -7.99
CA LEU A 211 17.59 5.21 -8.29
C LEU A 211 18.82 6.07 -7.96
N LYS A 212 18.65 7.16 -7.21
CA LYS A 212 19.77 7.96 -6.69
C LYS A 212 20.48 7.30 -5.50
N GLY A 213 19.84 6.33 -4.83
CA GLY A 213 20.41 5.65 -3.68
C GLY A 213 21.34 4.51 -4.09
N GLU A 214 22.61 4.56 -3.68
CA GLU A 214 23.65 3.57 -4.02
C GLU A 214 23.33 2.15 -3.55
N ASN A 215 22.51 2.00 -2.50
CA ASN A 215 22.09 0.71 -1.95
C ASN A 215 20.86 0.09 -2.62
N THR A 216 20.36 0.69 -3.70
CA THR A 216 19.24 0.14 -4.47
C THR A 216 19.72 -0.96 -5.40
N ILE A 217 19.33 -2.20 -5.14
CA ILE A 217 19.81 -3.35 -5.92
C ILE A 217 18.96 -3.65 -7.14
N ASN A 218 17.65 -3.35 -7.08
CA ASN A 218 16.72 -3.59 -8.17
C ASN A 218 15.42 -2.81 -7.97
N HIS A 219 14.58 -2.77 -9.00
CA HIS A 219 13.24 -2.22 -8.96
C HIS A 219 12.25 -3.09 -9.75
N ILE A 220 11.03 -3.25 -9.24
CA ILE A 220 9.92 -3.88 -9.95
C ILE A 220 8.74 -2.91 -10.00
N PHE A 221 8.01 -2.93 -11.11
CA PHE A 221 6.68 -2.36 -11.19
C PHE A 221 5.66 -3.46 -10.98
N ALA A 222 4.81 -3.30 -9.97
CA ALA A 222 3.85 -4.31 -9.56
C ALA A 222 2.42 -3.77 -9.64
N SER A 223 1.49 -4.67 -9.96
CA SER A 223 0.06 -4.46 -9.91
C SER A 223 -0.50 -4.96 -8.58
N THR A 224 -1.65 -4.42 -8.18
CA THR A 224 -2.17 -4.55 -6.79
C THR A 224 -2.45 -6.00 -6.36
N LEU A 225 -2.79 -6.90 -7.30
CA LEU A 225 -3.22 -8.27 -7.02
C LEU A 225 -2.56 -9.31 -7.94
N ASP A 226 -1.41 -9.00 -8.53
CA ASP A 226 -0.73 -9.91 -9.45
C ASP A 226 0.19 -10.87 -8.68
N SER A 227 -0.10 -12.17 -8.79
CA SER A 227 0.69 -13.22 -8.13
C SER A 227 2.06 -13.44 -8.79
N GLY A 228 2.20 -13.12 -10.07
CA GLY A 228 3.46 -13.15 -10.80
C GLY A 228 4.42 -12.08 -10.28
N ASP A 229 3.93 -10.89 -9.96
CA ASP A 229 4.74 -9.83 -9.34
C ASP A 229 5.29 -10.27 -7.97
N VAL A 230 4.48 -10.96 -7.16
CA VAL A 230 4.93 -11.52 -5.87
C VAL A 230 6.02 -12.58 -6.08
N GLN A 231 5.86 -13.45 -7.08
CA GLN A 231 6.87 -14.45 -7.43
C GLN A 231 8.17 -13.79 -7.92
N ALA A 232 8.09 -12.73 -8.73
CA ALA A 232 9.24 -11.97 -9.20
C ALA A 232 9.99 -11.31 -8.04
N ILE A 233 9.27 -10.65 -7.12
CA ILE A 233 9.85 -10.05 -5.91
C ILE A 233 10.58 -11.11 -5.08
N THR A 234 9.94 -12.25 -4.85
CA THR A 234 10.51 -13.37 -4.07
C THR A 234 11.77 -13.91 -4.74
N SER A 235 11.73 -14.11 -6.07
CA SER A 235 12.86 -14.65 -6.84
C SER A 235 14.09 -13.73 -6.77
N ILE A 236 13.89 -12.41 -6.87
CA ILE A 236 14.98 -11.43 -6.75
C ILE A 236 15.59 -11.47 -5.35
N ALA A 237 14.75 -11.49 -4.31
CA ALA A 237 15.23 -11.55 -2.93
C ALA A 237 16.01 -12.84 -2.67
N GLU A 238 15.51 -14.00 -3.11
CA GLU A 238 16.20 -15.28 -2.98
C GLU A 238 17.52 -15.33 -3.74
N ALA A 239 17.56 -14.81 -4.97
CA ALA A 239 18.78 -14.73 -5.76
C ALA A 239 19.83 -13.86 -5.07
N TYR A 240 19.42 -12.73 -4.48
CA TYR A 240 20.31 -11.90 -3.69
C TYR A 240 20.86 -12.67 -2.49
N PHE A 241 20.00 -13.34 -1.71
CA PHE A 241 20.44 -14.08 -0.51
C PHE A 241 21.35 -15.28 -0.82
N LYS A 242 21.19 -15.95 -1.97
CA LYS A 242 22.08 -17.05 -2.39
C LYS A 242 23.50 -16.58 -2.72
N ASN A 243 23.65 -15.33 -3.15
CA ASN A 243 24.93 -14.77 -3.58
C ASN A 243 25.69 -14.06 -2.45
N GLN A 244 25.14 -13.99 -1.24
CA GLN A 244 25.81 -13.41 -0.08
C GLN A 244 26.65 -14.47 0.64
N PRO A 245 27.89 -14.16 1.06
CA PRO A 245 28.69 -15.06 1.87
C PRO A 245 27.97 -15.36 3.20
N SER A 246 28.03 -16.63 3.61
CA SER A 246 27.42 -17.17 4.83
C SER A 246 28.00 -16.56 6.10
#